data_AF-A0A815SKX2-F1
#
_entry.id   AF-A0A815SKX2-F1
#
_cell.length_a   1.000
_cell.length_b   1.000
_cell.length_c   1.000
_cell.angle_alpha   90.00
_cell.angle_beta   90.00
_cell.angle_gamma   90.00
#
_symmetry.space_group_name_H-M   'P 1'
#
loop_
_entity.id
_entity.type
_entity.pdbx_description
1 polymer ?
#
loop_
_entity_poly.entity_id
_entity_poly.type
_entity_poly.pdbx_seq_one_letter_code
_entity_poly.pdbx_strand_id
1 'polypeptide(L)'
;IRRKTRINIIGHSLGGALPRFSLRFWPDIRSMINHLIAFGPTNRETIMADAACKTFPPIKYTNILSKFDELVRPLNSSEINAQCVKNISIQDICQLRIFAEHLAAGIYDYCGYILTMNALNSQSF
;
A
#
# COMPACT_ATOMS: atom_id res chain seq x y z
N ILE A 1 -31.68 0.28 -8.41
CA ILE A 1 -30.31 0.20 -8.98
C ILE A 1 -29.36 -0.19 -7.84
N ARG A 2 -28.82 -1.41 -7.83
CA ARG A 2 -27.86 -1.85 -6.79
C ARG A 2 -26.61 -0.97 -6.90
N ARG A 3 -26.27 -0.21 -5.85
CA ARG A 3 -24.95 0.45 -5.75
C ARG A 3 -23.90 -0.64 -5.96
N LYS A 4 -23.04 -0.51 -6.98
CA LYS A 4 -21.88 -1.39 -7.12
C LYS A 4 -21.00 -1.17 -5.89
N THR A 5 -20.95 -2.15 -4.99
CA THR A 5 -20.04 -2.12 -3.84
C THR A 5 -18.62 -2.20 -4.39
N ARG A 6 -17.83 -1.14 -4.22
CA ARG A 6 -16.41 -1.15 -4.55
C ARG A 6 -15.65 -1.97 -3.51
N ILE A 7 -14.59 -2.64 -3.94
CA ILE A 7 -13.75 -3.48 -3.07
C ILE A 7 -12.49 -2.74 -2.62
N ASN A 8 -11.96 -3.11 -1.47
CA ASN A 8 -10.62 -2.75 -1.03
C ASN A 8 -9.68 -3.93 -1.31
N ILE A 9 -8.44 -3.64 -1.69
CA ILE A 9 -7.41 -4.66 -1.88
C ILE A 9 -6.31 -4.38 -0.87
N ILE A 10 -5.90 -5.43 -0.16
CA ILE A 10 -4.77 -5.41 0.75
C ILE A 10 -3.72 -6.34 0.18
N GLY A 11 -2.50 -5.85 0.01
CA GLY A 11 -1.38 -6.62 -0.51
C GLY A 11 -0.15 -6.48 0.38
N HIS A 12 0.69 -7.50 0.40
CA HIS A 12 1.95 -7.51 1.12
C HIS A 12 3.08 -7.81 0.14
N SER A 13 4.23 -7.16 0.33
CA SER A 13 5.41 -7.33 -0.51
C SER A 13 5.07 -7.10 -2.01
N LEU A 14 5.54 -7.98 -2.90
CA LEU A 14 5.17 -7.98 -4.31
C LEU A 14 3.65 -7.92 -4.56
N GLY A 15 2.85 -8.56 -3.70
CA GLY A 15 1.38 -8.52 -3.77
C GLY A 15 0.78 -7.12 -3.57
N GLY A 16 1.50 -6.19 -2.95
CA GLY A 16 1.10 -4.78 -2.84
C GLY A 16 1.36 -3.98 -4.13
N ALA A 17 2.33 -4.40 -4.95
CA ALA A 17 2.67 -3.75 -6.21
C ALA A 17 1.88 -4.29 -7.40
N LEU A 18 1.58 -5.60 -7.45
CA LEU A 18 0.88 -6.24 -8.57
C LEU A 18 -0.48 -5.61 -8.94
N PRO A 19 -1.34 -5.16 -8.01
CA PRO A 19 -2.59 -4.48 -8.36
C PRO A 19 -2.37 -3.22 -9.21
N ARG A 20 -1.23 -2.53 -9.07
CA ARG A 20 -0.91 -1.35 -9.89
C ARG A 20 -0.69 -1.73 -11.36
N PHE A 21 -0.06 -2.88 -11.61
CA PHE A 21 0.07 -3.45 -12.96
C PHE A 21 -1.32 -3.72 -13.53
N SER A 22 -2.19 -4.42 -12.79
CA SER A 22 -3.54 -4.70 -13.25
C SER A 22 -4.32 -3.43 -13.59
N LEU A 23 -4.23 -2.39 -12.76
CA LEU A 23 -4.91 -1.12 -13.04
C LEU A 23 -4.38 -0.35 -14.25
N ARG A 24 -3.11 -0.58 -14.63
CA ARG A 24 -2.50 0.02 -15.81
C ARG A 24 -3.00 -0.61 -17.10
N PHE A 25 -3.18 -1.93 -17.12
CA PHE A 25 -3.49 -2.70 -18.33
C PHE A 25 -4.97 -3.08 -18.45
N TRP A 26 -5.73 -3.09 -17.36
CA TRP A 26 -7.19 -3.28 -17.32
C TRP A 26 -7.86 -2.04 -16.70
N PRO A 27 -8.14 -0.99 -17.50
CA PRO A 27 -8.70 0.25 -16.98
C PRO A 27 -10.17 0.13 -16.52
N ASP A 28 -10.91 -0.83 -17.05
CA ASP A 28 -12.32 -1.10 -16.75
C ASP A 28 -12.56 -1.48 -15.28
N ILE A 29 -11.61 -2.18 -14.65
CA ILE A 29 -11.70 -2.58 -13.24
C ILE A 29 -11.45 -1.43 -12.26
N ARG A 30 -10.93 -0.27 -12.69
CA ARG A 30 -10.63 0.87 -11.79
C ARG A 30 -11.86 1.36 -11.03
N SER A 31 -13.01 1.32 -11.69
CA SER A 31 -14.30 1.72 -11.11
C SER A 31 -14.81 0.77 -10.01
N MET A 32 -14.26 -0.45 -9.95
CA MET A 32 -14.60 -1.48 -8.96
C MET A 32 -13.78 -1.36 -7.68
N ILE A 33 -12.67 -0.61 -7.69
CA ILE A 33 -11.74 -0.52 -6.58
C ILE A 33 -11.94 0.78 -5.81
N ASN A 34 -11.97 0.68 -4.49
CA ASN A 34 -12.06 1.82 -3.57
C ASN A 34 -10.69 2.22 -3.03
N HIS A 35 -9.90 1.24 -2.57
CA HIS A 35 -8.64 1.48 -1.86
C HIS A 35 -7.66 0.34 -2.10
N LEU A 36 -6.41 0.69 -2.40
CA LEU A 36 -5.25 -0.21 -2.38
C LEU A 36 -4.39 0.08 -1.14
N ILE A 37 -4.32 -0.89 -0.24
CA ILE A 37 -3.50 -0.83 0.98
C ILE A 37 -2.36 -1.83 0.80
N ALA A 38 -1.12 -1.39 0.96
CA ALA A 38 0.04 -2.19 0.64
C ALA A 38 1.08 -2.18 1.76
N PHE A 39 1.50 -3.35 2.22
CA PHE A 39 2.56 -3.51 3.22
C PHE A 39 3.89 -3.81 2.56
N GLY A 40 4.92 -3.01 2.83
CA GLY A 40 6.26 -3.16 2.24
C GLY A 40 6.27 -3.42 0.73
N PRO A 41 5.47 -2.71 -0.10
CA PRO A 41 5.35 -3.03 -1.51
C PRO A 41 6.62 -2.74 -2.30
N THR A 42 6.97 -3.59 -3.26
CA THR A 42 8.12 -3.40 -4.17
C THR A 42 7.82 -2.42 -5.31
N ASN A 43 7.46 -1.18 -4.96
CA ASN A 43 6.89 -0.21 -5.91
C ASN A 43 7.86 0.31 -6.97
N ARG A 44 9.18 0.32 -6.68
CA ARG A 44 10.23 0.80 -7.59
C ARG A 44 11.13 -0.29 -8.19
N GLU A 45 10.91 -1.57 -7.88
CA GLU A 45 11.83 -2.64 -8.29
C GLU A 45 11.73 -3.06 -9.76
N THR A 46 10.83 -2.45 -10.55
CA THR A 46 10.76 -2.70 -12.01
C THR A 46 10.70 -1.39 -12.79
N ILE A 47 11.49 -1.29 -13.86
CA ILE A 47 11.48 -0.16 -14.81
C ILE A 47 10.09 0.10 -15.44
N MET A 48 9.19 -0.89 -15.41
CA MET A 48 7.79 -0.72 -15.82
C MET A 48 6.92 -0.06 -14.75
N ALA A 49 7.26 -0.20 -13.46
CA ALA A 49 6.50 0.37 -12.35
C ALA A 49 6.75 1.89 -12.18
N ASP A 50 7.90 2.40 -12.64
CA ASP A 50 8.25 3.82 -12.57
C ASP A 50 7.67 4.63 -13.76
N ALA A 51 7.48 3.99 -14.92
CA ALA A 51 6.92 4.61 -16.13
C ALA A 51 5.39 4.77 -16.13
N ALA A 52 4.68 4.13 -15.20
CA ALA A 52 3.24 4.29 -15.05
C ALA A 52 2.93 5.55 -14.22
N CYS A 53 2.03 6.41 -14.72
CA CYS A 53 1.40 7.44 -13.90
C CYS A 53 0.92 6.79 -12.59
N LYS A 54 1.50 7.20 -11.46
CA LYS A 54 1.71 6.32 -10.30
C LYS A 54 0.42 5.82 -9.62
N THR A 55 -0.70 6.49 -9.88
CA THR A 55 -2.01 6.27 -9.25
C THR A 55 -3.15 6.56 -10.22
N PHE A 56 -4.28 5.88 -10.05
CA PHE A 56 -5.46 6.08 -10.88
C PHE A 56 -6.65 6.58 -10.04
N PRO A 57 -7.15 7.80 -10.26
CA PRO A 57 -8.42 8.23 -9.67
C PRO A 57 -9.57 7.31 -10.10
N PRO A 58 -10.58 7.04 -9.24
CA PRO A 58 -10.82 7.58 -7.89
C PRO A 58 -10.27 6.70 -6.74
N ILE A 59 -9.22 5.91 -6.99
CA ILE A 59 -8.71 4.91 -6.05
C ILE A 59 -7.84 5.58 -4.97
N LYS A 60 -8.05 5.22 -3.70
CA LYS A 60 -7.18 5.62 -2.60
C LYS A 60 -5.97 4.69 -2.50
N TYR A 61 -4.80 5.22 -2.16
CA TYR A 61 -3.57 4.44 -2.02
C TYR A 61 -2.95 4.67 -0.66
N THR A 62 -2.61 3.60 0.05
CA THR A 62 -1.91 3.65 1.33
C THR A 62 -0.81 2.60 1.34
N ASN A 63 0.44 3.04 1.52
CA ASN A 63 1.57 2.17 1.74
C ASN A 63 1.92 2.19 3.23
N ILE A 64 1.93 1.04 3.86
CA ILE A 64 2.40 0.82 5.23
C ILE A 64 3.80 0.22 5.12
N LEU A 65 4.78 0.90 5.68
CA LEU A 65 6.20 0.65 5.50
C LEU A 65 6.85 0.34 6.84
N SER A 66 8.00 -0.33 6.82
CA SER A 66 8.81 -0.49 8.04
C SER A 66 10.24 -0.01 7.82
N LYS A 67 10.75 0.79 8.77
CA LYS A 67 12.18 1.18 8.80
C LYS A 67 13.11 -0.02 9.01
N PHE A 68 12.57 -1.13 9.51
CA PHE A 68 13.30 -2.38 9.76
C PHE A 68 13.05 -3.44 8.69
N ASP A 69 12.45 -3.06 7.56
CA ASP A 69 12.33 -3.93 6.39
C ASP A 69 13.72 -4.32 5.87
N GLU A 70 13.99 -5.62 5.88
CA GLU A 70 15.26 -6.23 5.50
C GLU A 70 15.33 -6.64 4.04
N LEU A 71 14.18 -6.72 3.35
CA LEU A 71 14.08 -7.18 1.96
C LEU A 71 13.93 -6.02 0.97
N VAL A 72 13.02 -5.08 1.25
CA VAL A 72 12.71 -3.97 0.34
C VAL A 72 13.43 -2.72 0.81
N ARG A 73 14.67 -2.57 0.33
CA ARG A 73 15.56 -1.48 0.71
C ARG A 73 16.08 -0.72 -0.52
N PRO A 74 16.36 0.59 -0.39
CA PRO A 74 16.04 1.48 0.75
C PRO A 74 14.53 1.70 0.93
N LEU A 75 14.07 2.10 2.13
CA LEU A 75 12.63 2.25 2.47
C LEU A 75 11.81 3.03 1.42
N ASN A 76 12.43 4.06 0.84
CA ASN A 76 11.80 4.91 -0.16
C ASN A 76 11.54 4.17 -1.49
N SER A 77 12.12 3.00 -1.74
CA SER A 77 11.79 2.14 -2.89
C SER A 77 10.36 1.61 -2.81
N SER A 78 9.81 1.48 -1.60
CA SER A 78 8.42 1.11 -1.38
C SER A 78 7.45 2.29 -1.50
N GLU A 79 7.95 3.52 -1.45
CA GLU A 79 7.11 4.71 -1.52
C GLU A 79 6.68 5.04 -2.94
N ILE A 80 5.44 5.50 -3.06
CA ILE A 80 4.95 6.15 -4.26
C ILE A 80 4.97 7.65 -4.03
N ASN A 81 5.84 8.35 -4.75
CA ASN A 81 5.89 9.82 -4.74
C ASN A 81 4.76 10.39 -5.61
N ALA A 82 3.57 10.53 -5.03
CA ALA A 82 2.40 11.17 -5.65
C ALA A 82 1.50 11.78 -4.56
N GLN A 83 0.89 12.94 -4.83
CA GLN A 83 0.15 13.74 -3.85
C GLN A 83 -1.09 13.04 -3.24
N CYS A 84 -1.61 12.01 -3.91
CA CYS A 84 -2.80 11.26 -3.48
C CYS A 84 -2.46 9.93 -2.77
N VAL A 85 -1.18 9.66 -2.48
CA VAL A 85 -0.75 8.44 -1.79
C VAL A 85 -0.34 8.77 -0.36
N LYS A 86 -0.81 7.96 0.59
CA LYS A 86 -0.33 8.01 1.97
C LYS A 86 0.76 6.97 2.16
N ASN A 87 2.00 7.40 2.31
CA ASN A 87 3.10 6.52 2.73
C ASN A 87 3.27 6.69 4.24
N ILE A 88 3.16 5.60 5.00
CA ILE A 88 3.15 5.60 6.47
C ILE A 88 4.19 4.60 6.94
N SER A 89 5.17 5.05 7.72
CA SER A 89 6.06 4.13 8.42
C SER A 89 5.45 3.68 9.73
N ILE A 90 5.48 2.38 10.02
CA ILE A 90 5.05 1.82 11.30
C ILE A 90 5.76 2.52 12.45
N GLN A 91 7.06 2.80 12.32
CA GLN A 91 7.85 3.43 13.39
C GLN A 91 7.63 4.93 13.52
N ASP A 92 6.92 5.59 12.61
CA ASP A 92 6.50 6.99 12.80
C ASP A 92 5.29 7.09 13.74
N ILE A 93 4.45 6.04 13.78
CA ILE A 93 3.25 5.97 14.62
C ILE A 93 3.53 5.15 15.88
N CYS A 94 4.06 3.94 15.71
CA CYS A 94 4.38 2.99 16.76
C CYS A 94 5.90 2.90 16.93
N GLN A 95 6.50 3.94 17.53
CA GLN A 95 7.95 4.15 17.60
C GLN A 95 8.74 2.95 18.17
N LEU A 96 8.19 2.23 19.15
CA LEU A 96 8.85 1.10 19.80
C LEU A 96 8.68 -0.23 19.03
N ARG A 97 8.02 -0.22 17.87
CA ARG A 97 7.75 -1.44 17.10
C ARG A 97 8.92 -1.82 16.20
N ILE A 98 10.05 -2.13 16.83
CA ILE A 98 11.32 -2.42 16.16
C ILE A 98 11.40 -3.82 15.51
N PHE A 99 10.48 -4.72 15.88
CA PHE A 99 10.40 -6.08 15.33
C PHE A 99 9.40 -6.23 14.18
N ALA A 100 8.85 -5.12 13.69
CA ALA A 100 8.02 -5.13 12.50
C ALA A 100 8.94 -5.20 11.26
N GLU A 101 9.64 -6.31 11.04
CA GLU A 101 10.41 -6.56 9.83
C GLU A 101 9.48 -6.80 8.60
N HIS A 102 10.03 -7.08 7.42
CA HIS A 102 9.26 -7.15 6.17
C HIS A 102 8.00 -8.02 6.29
N LEU A 103 8.13 -9.24 6.82
CA LEU A 103 7.04 -10.18 6.99
C LEU A 103 6.11 -9.77 8.13
N ALA A 104 6.66 -9.51 9.32
CA ALA A 104 5.89 -9.14 10.50
C ALA A 104 4.98 -7.95 10.22
N ALA A 105 5.51 -6.89 9.58
CA ALA A 105 4.80 -5.64 9.32
C ALA A 105 3.44 -5.85 8.63
N GLY A 106 3.33 -6.82 7.71
CA GLY A 106 2.11 -7.08 6.95
C GLY A 106 1.29 -8.28 7.38
N ILE A 107 1.85 -9.18 8.20
CA ILE A 107 1.20 -10.47 8.51
C ILE A 107 0.69 -10.55 9.94
N TYR A 108 1.49 -10.18 10.94
CA TYR A 108 1.13 -10.38 12.36
C TYR A 108 1.50 -9.21 13.27
N ASP A 109 1.93 -8.07 12.72
CA ASP A 109 2.18 -6.88 13.51
C ASP A 109 0.88 -6.19 13.93
N TYR A 110 0.73 -5.95 15.24
CA TYR A 110 -0.43 -5.29 15.81
C TYR A 110 -0.62 -3.84 15.31
N CYS A 111 0.47 -3.09 15.15
CA CYS A 111 0.38 -1.72 14.63
C CYS A 111 0.05 -1.74 13.13
N GLY A 112 0.65 -2.66 12.36
CA GLY A 112 0.28 -2.90 10.97
C GLY A 112 -1.22 -3.17 10.79
N TYR A 113 -1.81 -3.99 11.66
CA TYR A 113 -3.25 -4.24 11.70
C TYR A 113 -4.06 -2.96 11.96
N ILE A 114 -3.72 -2.18 13.01
CA ILE A 114 -4.43 -0.93 13.32
C ILE A 114 -4.38 0.05 12.16
N LEU A 115 -3.19 0.26 11.56
CA LEU A 115 -3.03 1.16 10.42
C LEU A 115 -3.90 0.73 9.24
N THR A 116 -4.01 -0.59 9.00
CA THR A 116 -4.91 -1.11 7.95
C THR A 116 -6.37 -0.83 8.25
N MET A 117 -6.80 -1.04 9.50
CA MET A 117 -8.17 -0.75 9.91
C MET A 117 -8.48 0.74 9.81
N ASN A 118 -7.55 1.62 10.16
CA ASN A 118 -7.69 3.06 9.98
C ASN A 118 -7.83 3.41 8.50
N ALA A 119 -7.01 2.80 7.63
CA ALA A 119 -7.09 2.99 6.19
C ALA A 119 -8.45 2.55 5.62
N LEU A 120 -8.93 1.35 5.99
CA LEU A 120 -10.22 0.79 5.57
C LEU A 120 -11.40 1.69 6.00
N ASN A 121 -11.34 2.20 7.23
CA ASN A 121 -12.37 3.06 7.81
C ASN A 121 -12.21 4.55 7.42
N SER A 122 -11.22 4.89 6.58
CA SER A 122 -10.90 6.27 6.19
C SER A 122 -10.64 7.20 7.39
N GLN A 123 -10.05 6.68 8.46
CA GLN A 123 -9.66 7.44 9.65
C GLN A 123 -8.29 8.10 9.46
N SER A 124 -7.95 9.02 10.36
CA SER A 124 -6.60 9.58 10.49
C SER A 124 -5.61 8.56 11.06
N PHE A 125 -4.32 8.81 10.86
CA PHE A 125 -3.22 7.97 11.32
C PHE A 125 -2.45 8.69 12.43
#